data_AF-A0A3D0XBU6-F1
#
_entry.id   AF-A0A3D0XBU6-F1
#
_cell.length_a   1.000
_cell.length_b   1.000
_cell.length_c   1.000
_cell.angle_alpha   90.00
_cell.angle_beta   90.00
_cell.angle_gamma   90.00
#
_symmetry.space_group_name_H-M   'P 1'
#
loop_
_entity.id
_entity.type
_entity.pdbx_description
1 polymer ?
#
loop_
_entity_poly.entity_id
_entity_poly.type
_entity_poly.pdbx_seq_one_letter_code
_entity_poly.pdbx_strand_id
1 'polypeptide(L)'
;MSGYAFSSERYLTSQRIYLYDNIKFLAILLVVMGHFIDVIAAHSSDNCARGIFLTIYSVHMPLFIFISGLFVKPMDKSSKFPKQRVISFVLIGIAMRIAYLLLDLMLGNAVKYSVFDMYDTFAWFMWAMAVFNAIIWLFREYNTKVLLVLSLLIGCAAGYDSFLGDKFALMRITVFLPFFIAGYMINPEKLTQLLSNRILKLAAFFIVIGFIFVFFKSQTIYNIFRPMFTGRHDFTSLKDLYNLGFLVRLASNLISGVFGFSIMCLVVNVKIPFISAIGTKTIQIYFWHKLFLSVLISWNYFDVISAGFNEPVTSIIIILTAVAVTFICSVPIFSFPTKQLLAFGKSS
;
A
#
# COMPACT_ATOMS: atom_id res chain seq x y z
N MET A 1 -11.06 32.18 -33.72
CA MET A 1 -12.00 31.30 -32.99
C MET A 1 -11.44 29.90 -33.01
N SER A 2 -10.48 29.64 -32.13
CA SER A 2 -9.77 28.37 -31.96
C SER A 2 -9.54 28.19 -30.45
N GLY A 3 -9.61 26.95 -29.94
CA GLY A 3 -9.07 26.67 -28.60
C GLY A 3 -9.82 25.69 -27.70
N TYR A 4 -10.94 25.10 -28.10
CA TYR A 4 -11.72 24.21 -27.20
C TYR A 4 -11.62 22.71 -27.48
N ALA A 5 -10.75 22.27 -28.41
CA ALA A 5 -10.63 20.85 -28.78
C ALA A 5 -9.41 20.11 -28.16
N PHE A 6 -8.56 20.75 -27.35
CA PHE A 6 -7.25 20.16 -26.96
C PHE A 6 -7.17 19.55 -25.55
N SER A 7 -8.28 19.42 -24.81
CA SER A 7 -8.25 18.92 -23.42
C SER A 7 -8.89 17.55 -23.18
N SER A 8 -9.67 17.03 -24.14
CA SER A 8 -10.33 15.71 -24.03
C SER A 8 -9.55 14.55 -24.68
N GLU A 9 -8.60 14.83 -25.57
CA GLU A 9 -7.84 13.79 -26.30
C GLU A 9 -6.65 13.21 -25.52
N ARG A 10 -6.31 13.76 -24.35
CA ARG A 10 -5.13 13.32 -23.57
C ARG A 10 -5.24 11.92 -22.94
N TYR A 11 -6.33 11.17 -23.19
CA TYR A 11 -6.58 9.87 -22.56
C TYR A 11 -6.99 8.73 -23.51
N LEU A 12 -6.97 8.92 -24.83
CA LEU A 12 -7.38 7.87 -25.79
C LEU A 12 -6.33 7.46 -26.83
N THR A 13 -5.11 8.00 -26.81
CA THR A 13 -4.02 7.57 -27.73
C THR A 13 -2.63 7.50 -27.09
N SER A 14 -2.54 7.19 -25.78
CA SER A 14 -1.29 6.71 -25.20
C SER A 14 -1.29 5.18 -25.28
N GLN A 15 -0.37 4.59 -26.05
CA GLN A 15 -0.11 3.15 -26.01
C GLN A 15 -0.05 2.70 -24.55
N ARG A 16 -0.91 1.74 -24.17
CA ARG A 16 -0.94 1.19 -22.81
C ARG A 16 0.47 0.82 -22.35
N ILE A 17 0.97 1.54 -21.35
CA ILE A 17 2.32 1.34 -20.82
C ILE A 17 2.27 0.15 -19.85
N TYR A 18 2.72 -1.03 -20.31
CA TYR A 18 2.70 -2.26 -19.52
C TYR A 18 3.52 -2.18 -18.23
N LEU A 19 4.54 -1.32 -18.17
CA LEU A 19 5.30 -1.04 -16.95
C LEU A 19 4.38 -0.75 -15.75
N TYR A 20 3.37 0.10 -15.91
CA TYR A 20 2.50 0.49 -14.80
C TYR A 20 1.56 -0.62 -14.36
N ASP A 21 1.12 -1.47 -15.27
CA ASP A 21 0.33 -2.65 -14.91
C ASP A 21 1.18 -3.66 -14.14
N ASN A 22 2.45 -3.84 -14.54
CA ASN A 22 3.39 -4.70 -13.84
C ASN A 22 3.75 -4.15 -12.45
N ILE A 23 3.96 -2.83 -12.32
CA ILE A 23 4.18 -2.18 -11.02
C ILE A 23 2.94 -2.32 -10.12
N LYS A 24 1.73 -2.11 -10.66
CA LYS A 24 0.48 -2.31 -9.90
C LYS A 24 0.31 -3.75 -9.42
N PHE A 25 0.62 -4.72 -10.27
CA PHE A 25 0.64 -6.14 -9.90
C PHE A 25 1.64 -6.40 -8.78
N LEU A 26 2.88 -5.95 -8.93
CA LEU A 26 3.90 -6.13 -7.90
C LEU A 26 3.48 -5.48 -6.57
N ALA A 27 2.95 -4.27 -6.62
CA ALA A 27 2.49 -3.56 -5.43
C ALA A 27 1.37 -4.31 -4.70
N ILE A 28 0.35 -4.80 -5.42
CA ILE A 28 -0.73 -5.59 -4.76
C ILE A 28 -0.23 -6.94 -4.26
N LEU A 29 0.68 -7.60 -5.00
CA LEU A 29 1.28 -8.85 -4.56
C LEU A 29 2.07 -8.66 -3.26
N LEU A 30 2.88 -7.60 -3.18
CA LEU A 30 3.60 -7.23 -1.95
C LEU A 30 2.65 -6.97 -0.79
N VAL A 31 1.49 -6.34 -1.01
CA VAL A 31 0.48 -6.16 0.06
C VAL A 31 -0.03 -7.51 0.58
N VAL A 32 -0.37 -8.45 -0.31
CA VAL A 32 -0.87 -9.76 0.10
C VAL A 32 0.22 -10.56 0.82
N MET A 33 1.44 -10.63 0.25
CA MET A 33 2.58 -11.30 0.87
C MET A 33 2.93 -10.68 2.24
N GLY A 34 2.83 -9.36 2.36
CA GLY A 34 3.04 -8.64 3.61
C GLY A 34 2.09 -9.09 4.71
N HIS A 35 0.78 -9.13 4.44
CA HIS A 35 -0.17 -9.56 5.47
C HIS A 35 0.01 -11.03 5.89
N PHE A 36 0.39 -11.90 4.96
CA PHE A 36 0.65 -13.31 5.27
C PHE A 36 1.93 -13.49 6.10
N ILE A 37 3.01 -12.80 5.74
CA ILE A 37 4.27 -12.90 6.50
C ILE A 37 4.18 -12.23 7.88
N ASP A 38 3.38 -11.16 8.04
CA ASP A 38 3.18 -10.50 9.34
C ASP A 38 2.59 -11.46 10.39
N VAL A 39 1.75 -12.43 9.99
CA VAL A 39 1.22 -13.44 10.91
C VAL A 39 2.35 -14.20 11.60
N ILE A 40 3.30 -14.75 10.84
CA ILE A 40 4.40 -15.51 11.43
C ILE A 40 5.48 -14.60 12.03
N ALA A 41 5.79 -13.45 11.41
CA ALA A 41 6.82 -12.52 11.90
C ALA A 41 6.45 -11.86 13.24
N ALA A 42 5.14 -11.69 13.52
CA ALA A 42 4.64 -11.13 14.77
C ALA A 42 4.59 -12.15 15.91
N HIS A 43 4.28 -13.41 15.64
CA HIS A 43 4.03 -14.43 16.65
C HIS A 43 5.22 -15.35 16.93
N SER A 44 6.24 -15.34 16.06
CA SER A 44 7.43 -16.18 16.22
C SER A 44 8.72 -15.34 16.31
N SER A 45 9.80 -15.98 16.78
CA SER A 45 11.17 -15.46 16.69
C SER A 45 11.82 -15.72 15.33
N ASP A 46 11.05 -16.09 14.31
CA ASP A 46 11.54 -16.42 12.98
C ASP A 46 12.26 -15.23 12.33
N ASN A 47 13.58 -15.34 12.21
CA ASN A 47 14.42 -14.28 11.66
C ASN A 47 14.21 -14.12 10.15
N CYS A 48 13.90 -15.22 9.45
CA CYS A 48 13.60 -15.20 8.03
C CYS A 48 12.32 -14.41 7.77
N ALA A 49 11.24 -14.73 8.48
CA ALA A 49 9.97 -14.05 8.39
C ALA A 49 10.09 -12.56 8.72
N ARG A 50 10.89 -12.19 9.74
CA ARG A 50 11.15 -10.81 10.12
C ARG A 50 11.91 -10.02 9.06
N GLY A 51 12.92 -10.63 8.44
CA GLY A 51 13.66 -10.03 7.32
C GLY A 51 12.79 -9.82 6.07
N ILE A 52 11.98 -10.82 5.71
CA ILE A 52 10.98 -10.72 4.65
C ILE A 52 9.95 -9.64 4.98
N PHE A 53 9.47 -9.60 6.22
CA PHE A 53 8.52 -8.59 6.70
C PHE A 53 9.08 -7.18 6.49
N LEU A 54 10.30 -6.86 6.95
CA LEU A 54 10.86 -5.52 6.75
C LEU A 54 11.05 -5.19 5.26
N THR A 55 11.50 -6.17 4.48
CA THR A 55 11.68 -6.03 3.03
C THR A 55 10.36 -5.64 2.37
N ILE A 56 9.27 -6.32 2.69
CA ILE A 56 7.95 -6.02 2.11
C ILE A 56 7.38 -4.73 2.72
N TYR A 57 7.44 -4.59 4.05
CA TYR A 57 6.76 -3.50 4.76
C TYR A 57 7.35 -2.13 4.44
N SER A 58 8.66 -2.06 4.20
CA SER A 58 9.34 -0.82 3.79
C SER A 58 8.89 -0.29 2.42
N VAL A 59 8.25 -1.09 1.57
CA VAL A 59 7.89 -0.65 0.20
C VAL A 59 6.42 -0.82 -0.15
N HIS A 60 5.72 -1.86 0.32
CA HIS A 60 4.39 -2.22 -0.18
C HIS A 60 3.37 -1.06 -0.13
N MET A 61 3.13 -0.45 1.05
CA MET A 61 2.19 0.68 1.17
C MET A 61 2.73 1.97 0.54
N PRO A 62 3.98 2.39 0.81
CA PRO A 62 4.56 3.57 0.14
C PRO A 62 4.42 3.53 -1.39
N LEU A 63 4.78 2.39 -2.00
CA LEU A 63 4.69 2.19 -3.45
C LEU A 63 3.23 2.18 -3.93
N PHE A 64 2.35 1.44 -3.25
CA PHE A 64 0.94 1.34 -3.65
C PHE A 64 0.21 2.69 -3.56
N ILE A 65 0.53 3.48 -2.52
CA ILE A 65 0.01 4.84 -2.33
C ILE A 65 0.59 5.81 -3.36
N PHE A 66 1.90 5.76 -3.61
CA PHE A 66 2.56 6.56 -4.63
C PHE A 66 1.95 6.34 -6.02
N ILE A 67 1.77 5.08 -6.42
CA ILE A 67 1.15 4.73 -7.71
C ILE A 67 -0.32 5.18 -7.75
N SER A 68 -1.04 5.13 -6.63
CA SER A 68 -2.41 5.63 -6.55
C SER A 68 -2.50 7.14 -6.78
N GLY A 69 -1.52 7.90 -6.26
CA GLY A 69 -1.36 9.34 -6.47
C GLY A 69 -0.94 9.69 -7.90
N LEU A 70 -0.04 8.90 -8.51
CA LEU A 70 0.45 9.07 -9.88
C LEU A 70 -0.68 9.11 -10.94
N PHE A 71 -1.78 8.40 -10.68
CA PHE A 71 -2.95 8.35 -11.58
C PHE A 71 -4.11 9.25 -11.12
N VAL A 72 -3.87 10.20 -10.22
CA VAL A 72 -4.82 11.28 -9.95
C VAL A 72 -4.66 12.34 -11.06
N LYS A 73 -5.79 12.81 -11.59
CA LYS A 73 -5.77 13.88 -12.61
C LYS A 73 -5.27 15.17 -11.96
N PRO A 74 -4.37 15.93 -12.60
CA PRO A 74 -4.00 17.26 -12.14
C PRO A 74 -5.25 18.13 -11.92
N MET A 75 -5.30 18.82 -10.79
CA MET A 75 -6.39 19.69 -10.41
C MET A 75 -5.93 21.15 -10.32
N ASP A 76 -6.84 22.05 -10.65
CA ASP A 76 -6.69 23.50 -10.61
C ASP A 76 -7.88 24.15 -9.89
N LYS A 77 -7.93 25.49 -9.85
CA LYS A 77 -9.01 26.24 -9.19
C LYS A 77 -10.41 25.85 -9.67
N SER A 78 -10.57 25.57 -10.96
CA SER A 78 -11.85 25.22 -11.60
C SER A 78 -12.29 23.78 -11.33
N SER A 79 -11.37 22.95 -10.83
CA SER A 79 -11.61 21.52 -10.62
C SER A 79 -12.64 21.29 -9.51
N LYS A 80 -13.72 20.59 -9.86
CA LYS A 80 -14.76 20.16 -8.92
C LYS A 80 -14.23 19.10 -7.96
N PHE A 81 -14.85 19.00 -6.77
CA PHE A 81 -14.52 17.95 -5.81
C PHE A 81 -14.66 16.57 -6.45
N PRO A 82 -13.67 15.65 -6.30
CA PRO A 82 -13.71 14.30 -6.89
C PRO A 82 -14.68 13.37 -6.14
N LYS A 83 -15.94 13.81 -5.99
CA LYS A 83 -17.01 13.17 -5.22
C LYS A 83 -17.13 11.69 -5.51
N GLN A 84 -17.16 11.35 -6.80
CA GLN A 84 -17.28 9.99 -7.31
C GLN A 84 -16.18 9.05 -6.77
N ARG A 85 -14.92 9.49 -6.85
CA ARG A 85 -13.76 8.71 -6.43
C ARG A 85 -13.72 8.56 -4.90
N VAL A 86 -13.98 9.66 -4.19
CA VAL A 86 -14.03 9.67 -2.72
C VAL A 86 -15.13 8.75 -2.20
N ILE A 87 -16.36 8.89 -2.72
CA ILE A 87 -17.50 8.04 -2.32
C ILE A 87 -17.23 6.57 -2.65
N SER A 88 -16.65 6.26 -3.81
CA SER A 88 -16.33 4.88 -4.17
C SER A 88 -15.39 4.23 -3.15
N PHE A 89 -14.32 4.93 -2.74
CA PHE A 89 -13.41 4.41 -1.71
C PHE A 89 -14.10 4.23 -0.36
N VAL A 90 -14.91 5.20 0.07
CA VAL A 90 -15.71 5.09 1.30
C VAL A 90 -16.62 3.87 1.26
N LEU A 91 -17.39 3.68 0.18
CA LEU A 91 -18.30 2.56 0.02
C LEU A 91 -17.57 1.22 -0.02
N ILE A 92 -16.42 1.14 -0.68
CA ILE A 92 -15.60 -0.09 -0.69
C ILE A 92 -15.07 -0.37 0.72
N GLY A 93 -14.61 0.65 1.44
CA GLY A 93 -14.19 0.52 2.84
C GLY A 93 -15.30 -0.04 3.74
N ILE A 94 -16.53 0.50 3.62
CA ILE A 94 -17.70 -0.01 4.35
C ILE A 94 -18.00 -1.46 3.96
N ALA A 95 -18.01 -1.76 2.65
CA ALA A 95 -18.28 -3.12 2.16
C ALA A 95 -17.25 -4.14 2.64
N MET A 96 -15.96 -3.77 2.70
CA MET A 96 -14.90 -4.63 3.27
C MET A 96 -15.19 -4.97 4.73
N ARG A 97 -15.62 -3.98 5.51
CA ARG A 97 -15.95 -4.18 6.92
C ARG A 97 -17.17 -5.05 7.14
N ILE A 98 -18.22 -4.85 6.33
CA ILE A 98 -19.41 -5.72 6.37
C ILE A 98 -19.00 -7.15 6.02
N ALA A 99 -18.21 -7.35 4.96
CA ALA A 99 -17.76 -8.68 4.55
C ALA A 99 -16.92 -9.36 5.65
N TYR A 100 -16.02 -8.60 6.30
CA TYR A 100 -15.21 -9.11 7.41
C TYR A 100 -16.05 -9.47 8.64
N LEU A 101 -17.00 -8.60 9.00
CA LEU A 101 -17.96 -8.86 10.09
C LEU A 101 -18.77 -10.14 9.85
N LEU A 102 -19.31 -10.31 8.64
CA LEU A 102 -20.07 -11.50 8.28
C LEU A 102 -19.20 -12.75 8.34
N LEU A 103 -17.95 -12.67 7.88
CA LEU A 103 -17.01 -13.78 7.97
C LEU A 103 -16.71 -14.16 9.42
N ASP A 104 -16.42 -13.18 10.29
CA ASP A 104 -16.19 -13.43 11.72
C ASP A 104 -17.38 -14.14 12.37
N LEU A 105 -18.61 -13.70 12.05
CA LEU A 105 -19.84 -14.37 12.51
C LEU A 105 -19.94 -15.81 12.01
N MET A 106 -19.65 -16.05 10.73
CA MET A 106 -19.67 -17.39 10.12
C MET A 106 -18.62 -18.33 10.73
N LEU A 107 -17.48 -17.79 11.17
CA LEU A 107 -16.42 -18.54 11.85
C LEU A 107 -16.72 -18.76 13.34
N GLY A 108 -17.85 -18.25 13.85
CA GLY A 108 -18.23 -18.39 15.26
C GLY A 108 -17.49 -17.45 16.22
N ASN A 109 -16.81 -16.43 15.71
CA ASN A 109 -16.12 -15.44 16.53
C ASN A 109 -17.12 -14.48 17.16
N ALA A 110 -16.90 -14.12 18.43
CA ALA A 110 -17.69 -13.08 19.09
C ALA A 110 -17.37 -11.71 18.46
N VAL A 111 -18.37 -11.07 17.85
CA VAL A 111 -18.23 -9.72 17.30
C VAL A 111 -18.09 -8.72 18.46
N LYS A 112 -16.89 -8.13 18.58
CA LYS A 112 -16.58 -7.10 19.60
C LYS A 112 -16.44 -5.69 19.02
N TYR A 113 -16.77 -5.49 17.74
CA TYR A 113 -16.60 -4.20 17.06
C TYR A 113 -17.83 -3.88 16.19
N SER A 114 -18.16 -2.59 16.09
CA SER A 114 -19.21 -2.12 15.17
C SER A 114 -18.66 -1.98 13.74
N VAL A 115 -19.54 -1.95 12.73
CA VAL A 115 -19.17 -1.64 11.33
C VAL A 115 -18.57 -0.23 11.20
N PHE A 116 -18.80 0.65 12.18
CA PHE A 116 -18.30 2.02 12.18
C PHE A 116 -17.05 2.23 13.04
N ASP A 117 -16.60 1.25 13.83
CA ASP A 117 -15.41 1.36 14.67
C ASP A 117 -14.11 1.42 13.86
N MET A 118 -13.61 2.60 13.52
CA MET A 118 -12.52 2.74 12.55
C MET A 118 -11.11 2.39 13.10
N TYR A 119 -10.99 1.50 14.09
CA TYR A 119 -9.72 0.97 14.62
C TYR A 119 -9.05 -0.05 13.67
N ASP A 120 -9.28 0.10 12.36
CA ASP A 120 -9.32 -1.07 11.48
C ASP A 120 -8.05 -1.22 10.63
N THR A 121 -7.43 -2.39 10.74
CA THR A 121 -6.32 -2.81 9.87
C THR A 121 -6.82 -3.27 8.50
N PHE A 122 -8.12 -3.55 8.29
CA PHE A 122 -8.69 -4.08 7.06
C PHE A 122 -9.02 -3.01 6.01
N ALA A 123 -9.74 -1.95 6.37
CA ALA A 123 -10.23 -0.95 5.41
C ALA A 123 -9.42 0.36 5.36
N TRP A 124 -8.38 0.54 6.19
CA TRP A 124 -7.67 1.82 6.34
C TRP A 124 -7.18 2.44 5.03
N PHE A 125 -6.71 1.62 4.08
CA PHE A 125 -6.21 2.13 2.81
C PHE A 125 -7.32 2.79 1.99
N MET A 126 -8.55 2.24 2.01
CA MET A 126 -9.70 2.84 1.35
C MET A 126 -10.03 4.20 1.96
N TRP A 127 -10.03 4.30 3.29
CA TRP A 127 -10.23 5.56 4.00
C TRP A 127 -9.14 6.58 3.67
N ALA A 128 -7.88 6.15 3.67
CA ALA A 128 -6.74 6.98 3.29
C ALA A 128 -6.87 7.49 1.85
N MET A 129 -7.28 6.65 0.89
CA MET A 129 -7.48 7.08 -0.49
C MET A 129 -8.59 8.14 -0.61
N ALA A 130 -9.69 7.99 0.13
CA ALA A 130 -10.74 9.01 0.18
C ALA A 130 -10.19 10.35 0.71
N VAL A 131 -9.48 10.30 1.84
CA VAL A 131 -8.89 11.49 2.49
C VAL A 131 -7.83 12.15 1.61
N PHE A 132 -6.93 11.38 1.01
CA PHE A 132 -5.87 11.92 0.15
C PHE A 132 -6.42 12.64 -1.07
N ASN A 133 -7.45 12.08 -1.73
CA ASN A 133 -8.11 12.77 -2.86
C ASN A 133 -8.79 14.07 -2.40
N ALA A 134 -9.39 14.08 -1.20
CA ALA A 134 -9.97 15.29 -0.63
C ALA A 134 -8.91 16.34 -0.28
N ILE A 135 -7.77 15.94 0.28
CA ILE A 135 -6.65 16.84 0.62
C ILE A 135 -6.06 17.46 -0.64
N ILE A 136 -5.75 16.68 -1.70
CA ILE A 136 -5.22 17.26 -2.94
C ILE A 136 -6.23 18.24 -3.55
N TRP A 137 -7.52 17.93 -3.50
CA TRP A 137 -8.55 18.87 -3.97
C TRP A 137 -8.62 20.13 -3.10
N LEU A 138 -8.58 20.00 -1.78
CA LEU A 138 -8.63 21.12 -0.84
C LEU A 138 -7.46 22.08 -1.07
N PHE A 139 -6.26 21.54 -1.31
CA PHE A 139 -5.03 22.31 -1.50
C PHE A 139 -4.66 22.53 -2.98
N ARG A 140 -5.59 22.32 -3.91
CA ARG A 140 -5.32 22.39 -5.37
C ARG A 140 -4.83 23.76 -5.86
N GLU A 141 -5.13 24.83 -5.13
CA GLU A 141 -4.71 26.20 -5.46
C GLU A 141 -3.30 26.54 -4.92
N TYR A 142 -2.74 25.71 -4.05
CA TYR A 142 -1.46 25.95 -3.39
C TYR A 142 -0.31 25.22 -4.07
N ASN A 143 0.91 25.67 -3.80
CA ASN A 143 2.11 25.02 -4.34
C ASN A 143 2.26 23.60 -3.78
N THR A 144 2.15 22.61 -4.66
CA THR A 144 2.18 21.19 -4.27
C THR A 144 3.52 20.77 -3.65
N LYS A 145 4.62 21.45 -4.00
CA LYS A 145 5.93 21.21 -3.36
C LYS A 145 5.92 21.59 -1.88
N VAL A 146 5.26 22.70 -1.53
CA VAL A 146 5.12 23.13 -0.13
C VAL A 146 4.23 22.13 0.61
N LEU A 147 3.13 21.69 -0.01
CA LEU A 147 2.26 20.66 0.55
C LEU A 147 3.02 19.35 0.83
N LEU A 148 3.90 18.93 -0.09
CA LEU A 148 4.74 17.74 0.11
C LEU A 148 5.67 17.91 1.33
N VAL A 149 6.40 19.02 1.42
CA VAL A 149 7.32 19.29 2.54
C VAL A 149 6.56 19.32 3.87
N LEU A 150 5.44 20.05 3.94
CA LEU A 150 4.63 20.11 5.15
C LEU A 150 4.08 18.73 5.53
N SER A 151 3.55 17.97 4.57
CA SER A 151 3.05 16.62 4.83
C SER A 151 4.16 15.70 5.37
N LEU A 152 5.39 15.83 4.88
CA LEU A 152 6.53 15.04 5.34
C LEU A 152 6.92 15.41 6.77
N LEU A 153 7.00 16.71 7.08
CA LEU A 153 7.32 17.19 8.43
C LEU A 153 6.24 16.75 9.44
N ILE A 154 4.96 16.93 9.09
CA ILE A 154 3.84 16.51 9.94
C ILE A 154 3.85 14.98 10.10
N GLY A 155 4.05 14.21 9.02
CA GLY A 155 4.17 12.75 9.08
C GLY A 155 5.34 12.27 9.93
N CYS A 156 6.46 12.98 9.93
CA CYS A 156 7.61 12.70 10.79
C CYS A 156 7.36 13.03 12.26
N ALA A 157 6.56 14.07 12.55
CA ALA A 157 6.21 14.47 13.92
C ALA A 157 5.02 13.71 14.51
N ALA A 158 4.17 13.11 13.67
CA ALA A 158 2.90 12.49 14.07
C ALA A 158 3.04 11.43 15.17
N GLY A 159 4.19 10.75 15.25
CA GLY A 159 4.44 9.73 16.27
C GLY A 159 4.63 10.27 17.68
N TYR A 160 4.76 11.59 17.89
CA TYR A 160 4.77 12.18 19.23
C TYR A 160 3.37 12.37 19.83
N ASP A 161 2.34 12.30 18.99
CA ASP A 161 0.95 12.42 19.43
C ASP A 161 0.31 11.04 19.53
N SER A 162 0.06 10.59 20.75
CA SER A 162 -0.61 9.32 21.03
C SER A 162 -2.10 9.34 20.64
N PHE A 163 -2.71 10.52 20.44
CA PHE A 163 -4.08 10.65 19.97
C PHE A 163 -4.23 10.27 18.49
N LEU A 164 -3.17 10.44 17.68
CA LEU A 164 -3.17 10.10 16.26
C LEU A 164 -3.16 8.60 15.98
N GLY A 165 -3.30 7.72 16.98
CA GLY A 165 -3.19 6.25 16.88
C GLY A 165 -4.09 5.56 15.85
N ASP A 166 -4.27 4.25 15.95
CA ASP A 166 -4.91 3.45 14.88
C ASP A 166 -6.43 3.73 14.72
N LYS A 167 -7.01 4.55 15.60
CA LYS A 167 -8.41 5.03 15.48
C LYS A 167 -8.53 5.92 14.23
N PHE A 168 -9.44 5.57 13.32
CA PHE A 168 -9.59 6.21 12.00
C PHE A 168 -8.35 6.12 11.10
N ALA A 169 -7.36 5.29 11.48
CA ALA A 169 -6.06 5.19 10.82
C ALA A 169 -5.36 6.54 10.59
N LEU A 170 -5.57 7.52 11.48
CA LEU A 170 -5.05 8.89 11.33
C LEU A 170 -3.52 8.90 11.22
N MET A 171 -2.82 8.07 12.00
CA MET A 171 -1.38 7.94 11.92
C MET A 171 -0.93 7.52 10.52
N ARG A 172 -1.54 6.46 9.98
CA ARG A 172 -1.22 5.94 8.64
C ARG A 172 -1.51 6.98 7.56
N ILE A 173 -2.66 7.65 7.65
CA ILE A 173 -3.02 8.74 6.72
C ILE A 173 -1.94 9.81 6.73
N THR A 174 -1.54 10.28 7.92
CA THR A 174 -0.59 11.37 8.07
C THR A 174 0.82 10.97 7.61
N VAL A 175 1.27 9.77 8.01
CA VAL A 175 2.60 9.23 7.67
C VAL A 175 2.74 8.95 6.17
N PHE A 176 1.69 8.45 5.51
CA PHE A 176 1.77 8.04 4.10
C PHE A 176 1.33 9.10 3.08
N LEU A 177 0.69 10.19 3.53
CA LEU A 177 0.30 11.31 2.66
C LEU A 177 1.44 11.84 1.76
N PRO A 178 2.70 11.98 2.22
CA PRO A 178 3.80 12.45 1.38
C PRO A 178 4.02 11.58 0.14
N PHE A 179 3.87 10.25 0.25
CA PHE A 179 4.02 9.34 -0.88
C PHE A 179 2.93 9.56 -1.92
N PHE A 180 1.69 9.82 -1.49
CA PHE A 180 0.58 10.12 -2.39
C PHE A 180 0.82 11.43 -3.15
N ILE A 181 1.23 12.48 -2.45
CA ILE A 181 1.54 13.79 -3.06
C ILE A 181 2.73 13.66 -4.02
N ALA A 182 3.79 12.95 -3.63
CA ALA A 182 4.94 12.70 -4.50
C ALA A 182 4.55 11.99 -5.80
N GLY A 183 3.64 11.01 -5.72
CA GLY A 183 3.05 10.38 -6.90
C GLY A 183 2.30 11.37 -7.78
N TYR A 184 1.40 12.15 -7.17
CA TYR A 184 0.58 13.17 -7.87
C TYR A 184 1.40 14.23 -8.61
N MET A 185 2.57 14.60 -8.08
CA MET A 185 3.45 15.62 -8.68
C MET A 185 4.21 15.12 -9.92
N ILE A 186 4.34 13.81 -10.11
CA ILE A 186 5.19 13.24 -11.14
C ILE A 186 4.39 12.95 -12.40
N ASN A 187 4.94 13.35 -13.55
CA ASN A 187 4.40 12.98 -14.83
C ASN A 187 4.76 11.50 -15.17
N PRO A 188 3.78 10.63 -15.50
CA PRO A 188 4.02 9.23 -15.80
C PRO A 188 4.99 9.00 -16.98
N GLU A 189 4.89 9.78 -18.05
CA GLU A 189 5.76 9.59 -19.22
C GLU A 189 7.23 9.85 -18.86
N LYS A 190 7.50 10.94 -18.13
CA LYS A 190 8.85 11.27 -17.61
C LYS A 190 9.39 10.21 -16.66
N LEU A 191 8.53 9.68 -15.78
CA LEU A 191 8.93 8.61 -14.87
C LEU A 191 9.29 7.34 -15.65
N THR A 192 8.51 6.98 -16.66
CA THR A 192 8.79 5.80 -17.51
C THR A 192 10.14 5.92 -18.21
N GLN A 193 10.47 7.11 -18.72
CA GLN A 193 11.78 7.38 -19.32
C GLN A 193 12.91 7.20 -18.29
N LEU A 194 12.75 7.77 -17.09
CA LEU A 194 13.74 7.65 -16.01
C LEU A 194 13.99 6.18 -15.62
N LEU A 195 12.92 5.40 -15.43
CA LEU A 195 12.99 3.98 -15.05
C LEU A 195 13.63 3.09 -16.14
N SER A 196 13.73 3.58 -17.39
CA SER A 196 14.36 2.83 -18.48
C SER A 196 15.89 2.91 -18.47
N ASN A 197 16.50 3.80 -17.69
CA ASN A 197 17.94 4.04 -17.67
C ASN A 197 18.72 2.85 -17.08
N ARG A 198 19.65 2.29 -17.87
CA ARG A 198 20.45 1.09 -17.49
C ARG A 198 21.33 1.30 -16.26
N ILE A 199 21.92 2.49 -16.10
CA ILE A 199 22.76 2.81 -14.93
C ILE A 199 21.91 2.82 -13.67
N LEU A 200 20.72 3.42 -13.73
CA LEU A 200 19.78 3.42 -12.60
C LEU A 200 19.29 2.01 -12.27
N LYS A 201 19.11 1.13 -13.26
CA LYS A 201 18.76 -0.27 -13.01
C LYS A 201 19.87 -1.03 -12.30
N LEU A 202 21.12 -0.84 -12.71
CA LEU A 202 22.26 -1.46 -12.05
C LEU A 202 22.42 -0.95 -10.61
N ALA A 203 22.34 0.37 -10.40
CA ALA A 203 22.36 0.96 -9.07
C ALA A 203 21.19 0.44 -8.20
N ALA A 204 19.97 0.40 -8.76
CA ALA A 204 18.80 -0.12 -8.10
C ALA A 204 18.98 -1.59 -7.68
N PHE A 205 19.58 -2.44 -8.52
CA PHE A 205 19.87 -3.83 -8.19
C PHE A 205 20.73 -3.95 -6.93
N PHE A 206 21.83 -3.21 -6.85
CA PHE A 206 22.69 -3.21 -5.66
C PHE A 206 22.01 -2.60 -4.43
N ILE A 207 21.20 -1.55 -4.61
CA ILE A 207 20.43 -0.95 -3.50
C ILE A 207 19.40 -1.95 -2.95
N VAL A 208 18.70 -2.68 -3.83
CA VAL A 208 17.72 -3.70 -3.41
C VAL A 208 18.40 -4.81 -2.62
N ILE A 209 19.52 -5.34 -3.14
CA ILE A 209 20.29 -6.38 -2.44
C ILE A 209 20.83 -5.85 -1.10
N GLY A 210 21.33 -4.61 -1.07
CA GLY A 210 21.84 -3.99 0.15
C GLY A 210 20.77 -3.85 1.24
N PHE A 211 19.57 -3.38 0.89
CA PHE A 211 18.47 -3.30 1.86
C PHE A 211 18.02 -4.67 2.35
N ILE A 212 17.87 -5.65 1.44
CA ILE A 212 17.53 -7.03 1.83
C ILE A 212 18.58 -7.56 2.80
N PHE A 213 19.87 -7.42 2.48
CA PHE A 213 20.94 -7.87 3.36
C PHE A 213 20.86 -7.21 4.75
N VAL A 214 20.65 -5.90 4.81
CA VAL A 214 20.50 -5.16 6.08
C VAL A 214 19.28 -5.63 6.88
N PHE A 215 18.14 -5.84 6.23
CA PHE A 215 16.90 -6.26 6.89
C PHE A 215 16.96 -7.66 7.49
N PHE A 216 17.77 -8.55 6.94
CA PHE A 216 17.97 -9.91 7.47
C PHE A 216 19.07 -9.99 8.53
N LYS A 217 19.84 -8.92 8.74
CA LYS A 217 21.05 -8.96 9.58
C LYS A 217 20.79 -8.96 11.09
N SER A 218 19.76 -8.27 11.56
CA SER A 218 19.60 -8.02 13.01
C SER A 218 18.16 -7.83 13.47
N GLN A 219 17.86 -8.45 14.61
CA GLN A 219 16.60 -8.26 15.33
C GLN A 219 16.40 -6.81 15.81
N THR A 220 17.48 -6.08 16.09
CA THR A 220 17.40 -4.67 16.49
C THR A 220 16.82 -3.83 15.36
N ILE A 221 17.20 -4.10 14.11
CA ILE A 221 16.66 -3.42 12.94
C ILE A 221 15.15 -3.69 12.82
N TYR A 222 14.72 -4.94 13.04
CA TYR A 222 13.30 -5.28 13.06
C TYR A 222 12.52 -4.50 14.12
N ASN A 223 13.02 -4.47 15.36
CA ASN A 223 12.33 -3.79 16.46
C ASN A 223 12.21 -2.28 16.22
N ILE A 224 13.23 -1.65 15.62
CA ILE A 224 13.22 -0.21 15.31
C ILE A 224 12.29 0.10 14.14
N PHE A 225 12.39 -0.66 13.04
CA PHE A 225 11.73 -0.28 11.79
C PHE A 225 10.34 -0.88 11.59
N ARG A 226 9.97 -1.98 12.26
CA ARG A 226 8.61 -2.53 12.16
C ARG A 226 7.54 -1.51 12.57
N PRO A 227 7.65 -0.82 13.72
CA PRO A 227 6.65 0.18 14.09
C PRO A 227 6.57 1.33 13.09
N MET A 228 7.70 1.65 12.45
CA MET A 228 7.78 2.69 11.44
C MET A 228 7.11 2.27 10.14
N PHE A 229 7.50 1.15 9.53
CA PHE A 229 6.96 0.72 8.24
C PHE A 229 5.47 0.32 8.29
N THR A 230 4.94 -0.06 9.46
CA THR A 230 3.49 -0.27 9.63
C THR A 230 2.68 1.04 9.69
N GLY A 231 3.34 2.17 10.00
CA GLY A 231 2.74 3.50 10.04
C GLY A 231 1.64 3.67 11.09
N ARG A 232 1.51 2.76 12.07
CA ARG A 232 0.38 2.70 13.02
C ARG A 232 0.72 3.07 14.46
N HIS A 233 2.02 3.10 14.81
CA HIS A 233 2.45 3.27 16.20
C HIS A 233 3.08 4.64 16.44
N ASP A 234 2.77 5.21 17.60
CA ASP A 234 3.50 6.31 18.18
C ASP A 234 4.95 5.91 18.51
N PHE A 235 5.74 6.90 18.94
CA PHE A 235 7.14 6.70 19.24
C PHE A 235 7.41 6.02 20.59
N THR A 236 6.39 5.74 21.41
CA THR A 236 6.61 4.99 22.68
C THR A 236 7.19 3.59 22.41
N SER A 237 6.84 3.02 21.25
CA SER A 237 7.39 1.76 20.74
C SER A 237 8.92 1.77 20.55
N LEU A 238 9.53 2.95 20.39
CA LEU A 238 10.97 3.12 20.19
C LEU A 238 11.79 3.13 21.48
N LYS A 239 11.14 3.16 22.66
CA LYS A 239 11.79 3.17 23.98
C LYS A 239 12.89 4.24 24.05
N ASP A 240 14.16 3.84 24.17
CA ASP A 240 15.33 4.72 24.30
C ASP A 240 15.51 5.67 23.11
N LEU A 241 14.95 5.34 21.94
CA LEU A 241 15.00 6.16 20.73
C LEU A 241 13.79 7.09 20.59
N TYR A 242 12.92 7.22 21.59
CA TYR A 242 11.72 8.07 21.54
C TYR A 242 12.02 9.50 21.08
N ASN A 243 13.03 10.15 21.67
CA ASN A 243 13.43 11.52 21.34
C ASN A 243 14.01 11.67 19.92
N LEU A 244 14.45 10.57 19.31
CA LEU A 244 14.92 10.51 17.93
C LEU A 244 13.82 10.05 16.96
N GLY A 245 12.58 9.87 17.43
CA GLY A 245 11.47 9.34 16.65
C GLY A 245 11.25 10.06 15.33
N PHE A 246 11.35 11.39 15.32
CA PHE A 246 11.28 12.20 14.09
C PHE A 246 12.33 11.76 13.05
N LEU A 247 13.59 11.62 13.47
CA LEU A 247 14.71 11.25 12.60
C LEU A 247 14.59 9.80 12.15
N VAL A 248 14.16 8.90 13.04
CA VAL A 248 13.89 7.49 12.72
C VAL A 248 12.76 7.39 11.68
N ARG A 249 11.69 8.18 11.83
CA ARG A 249 10.59 8.24 10.86
C ARG A 249 11.05 8.81 9.52
N LEU A 250 11.83 9.90 9.54
CA LEU A 250 12.40 10.48 8.33
C LEU A 250 13.29 9.47 7.60
N ALA A 251 14.18 8.77 8.32
CA ALA A 251 15.00 7.70 7.77
C ALA A 251 14.14 6.57 7.17
N SER A 252 13.08 6.15 7.87
CA SER A 252 12.17 5.13 7.35
C SER A 252 11.44 5.56 6.06
N ASN A 253 11.05 6.83 5.96
CA ASN A 253 10.42 7.39 4.76
C ASN A 253 11.41 7.48 3.60
N LEU A 254 12.67 7.88 3.86
CA LEU A 254 13.74 7.90 2.87
C LEU A 254 14.07 6.50 2.37
N ILE A 255 14.21 5.52 3.27
CA ILE A 255 14.40 4.10 2.92
C ILE A 255 13.26 3.64 2.02
N SER A 256 12.01 3.91 2.42
CA SER A 256 10.83 3.51 1.65
C SER A 256 10.79 4.14 0.25
N GLY A 257 11.16 5.43 0.14
CA GLY A 257 11.22 6.14 -1.14
C GLY A 257 12.32 5.62 -2.06
N VAL A 258 13.54 5.47 -1.55
CA VAL A 258 14.70 4.97 -2.31
C VAL A 258 14.51 3.51 -2.71
N PHE A 259 14.03 2.67 -1.78
CA PHE A 259 13.80 1.26 -2.05
C PHE A 259 12.62 1.05 -3.01
N GLY A 260 11.53 1.79 -2.84
CA GLY A 260 10.40 1.79 -3.77
C GLY A 260 10.78 2.24 -5.18
N PHE A 261 11.55 3.31 -5.31
CA PHE A 261 12.08 3.75 -6.60
C PHE A 261 12.99 2.70 -7.24
N SER A 262 13.88 2.10 -6.45
CA SER A 262 14.78 1.04 -6.92
C SER A 262 14.00 -0.19 -7.42
N ILE A 263 12.98 -0.62 -6.69
CA ILE A 263 12.09 -1.71 -7.12
C ILE A 263 11.41 -1.36 -8.44
N MET A 264 10.89 -0.14 -8.60
CA MET A 264 10.28 0.29 -9.87
C MET A 264 11.27 0.26 -11.05
N CYS A 265 12.54 0.61 -10.85
CA CYS A 265 13.58 0.54 -11.88
C CYS A 265 13.77 -0.90 -12.38
N LEU A 266 13.64 -1.89 -11.49
CA LEU A 266 13.81 -3.30 -11.80
C LEU A 266 12.57 -3.91 -12.48
N VAL A 267 11.41 -3.24 -12.44
CA VAL A 267 10.22 -3.72 -13.17
C VAL A 267 10.42 -3.56 -14.66
N VAL A 268 10.13 -4.62 -15.40
CA VAL A 268 10.25 -4.65 -16.86
C VAL A 268 9.06 -4.00 -17.55
N ASN A 269 9.34 -3.20 -18.59
CA ASN A 269 8.32 -2.59 -19.45
C ASN A 269 7.98 -3.49 -20.64
N VAL A 270 7.49 -4.70 -20.34
CA VAL A 270 7.01 -5.65 -21.36
C VAL A 270 5.65 -6.18 -20.94
N LYS A 271 4.81 -6.53 -21.91
CA LYS A 271 3.56 -7.24 -21.65
C LYS A 271 3.91 -8.63 -21.14
N ILE A 272 3.62 -8.89 -19.87
CA ILE A 272 3.73 -10.25 -19.31
C ILE A 272 2.31 -10.80 -19.26
N PRO A 273 1.97 -11.85 -20.05
CA PRO A 273 0.67 -12.48 -20.01
C PRO A 273 0.25 -12.82 -18.57
N PHE A 274 -1.04 -12.67 -18.26
CA PHE A 274 -1.63 -12.83 -16.92
C PHE A 274 -1.21 -11.77 -15.89
N ILE A 275 0.09 -11.51 -15.69
CA ILE A 275 0.59 -10.50 -14.74
C ILE A 275 0.03 -9.11 -15.04
N SER A 276 0.20 -8.61 -16.27
CA SER A 276 -0.28 -7.29 -16.64
C SER A 276 -1.82 -7.20 -16.63
N ALA A 277 -2.53 -8.33 -16.76
CA ALA A 277 -3.99 -8.37 -16.65
C ALA A 277 -4.44 -8.28 -15.18
N ILE A 278 -3.77 -9.00 -14.27
CA ILE A 278 -4.05 -8.98 -12.84
C ILE A 278 -3.73 -7.60 -12.24
N GLY A 279 -2.72 -6.90 -12.76
CA GLY A 279 -2.40 -5.52 -12.38
C GLY A 279 -3.55 -4.51 -12.58
N THR A 280 -4.59 -4.86 -13.34
CA THR A 280 -5.81 -4.03 -13.47
C THR A 280 -6.87 -4.30 -12.39
N LYS A 281 -6.69 -5.37 -11.60
CA LYS A 281 -7.64 -5.87 -10.60
C LYS A 281 -7.14 -5.66 -9.16
N THR A 282 -6.30 -4.65 -8.92
CA THR A 282 -5.68 -4.43 -7.60
C THR A 282 -6.68 -4.22 -6.47
N ILE A 283 -7.71 -3.40 -6.68
CA ILE A 283 -8.76 -3.14 -5.67
C ILE A 283 -9.57 -4.42 -5.38
N GLN A 284 -9.83 -5.22 -6.41
CA GLN A 284 -10.50 -6.51 -6.28
C GLN A 284 -9.72 -7.44 -5.35
N ILE A 285 -8.42 -7.60 -5.59
CA ILE A 285 -7.55 -8.44 -4.77
C ILE A 285 -7.43 -7.86 -3.36
N TYR A 286 -7.28 -6.54 -3.25
CA TYR A 286 -7.21 -5.84 -1.96
C TYR A 286 -8.45 -6.11 -1.10
N PHE A 287 -9.63 -6.16 -1.71
CA PHE A 287 -10.87 -6.46 -0.99
C PHE A 287 -10.89 -7.88 -0.40
N TRP A 288 -10.55 -8.89 -1.22
CA TRP A 288 -10.79 -10.29 -0.87
C TRP A 288 -9.65 -10.97 -0.10
N HIS A 289 -8.40 -10.58 -0.32
CA HIS A 289 -7.25 -11.34 0.23
C HIS A 289 -7.26 -11.45 1.76
N LYS A 290 -7.75 -10.43 2.46
CA LYS A 290 -7.84 -10.46 3.93
C LYS A 290 -8.90 -11.42 4.44
N LEU A 291 -9.99 -11.63 3.69
CA LEU A 291 -11.01 -12.62 4.05
C LEU A 291 -10.42 -14.04 3.96
N PHE A 292 -9.66 -14.33 2.90
CA PHE A 292 -8.91 -15.59 2.79
C PHE A 292 -7.89 -15.75 3.92
N LEU A 293 -7.14 -14.69 4.23
CA LEU A 293 -6.19 -14.70 5.34
C LEU A 293 -6.89 -15.03 6.68
N SER A 294 -8.03 -14.40 6.96
CA SER A 294 -8.81 -14.66 8.17
C SER A 294 -9.32 -16.10 8.27
N VAL A 295 -9.77 -16.69 7.16
CA VAL A 295 -10.13 -18.12 7.12
C VAL A 295 -8.93 -19.00 7.45
N LEU A 296 -7.77 -18.74 6.83
CA LEU A 296 -6.55 -19.52 7.07
C LEU A 296 -6.05 -19.39 8.52
N ILE A 297 -6.13 -18.20 9.11
CA ILE A 297 -5.85 -17.98 10.53
C ILE A 297 -6.81 -18.80 11.38
N SER A 298 -8.12 -18.74 11.10
CA SER A 298 -9.14 -19.48 11.88
C SER A 298 -9.00 -21.00 11.78
N TRP A 299 -8.40 -21.51 10.72
CA TRP A 299 -8.08 -22.93 10.55
C TRP A 299 -6.70 -23.32 11.10
N ASN A 300 -6.02 -22.43 11.83
CA ASN A 300 -4.68 -22.63 12.39
C ASN A 300 -3.64 -23.02 11.32
N TYR A 301 -3.84 -22.60 10.07
CA TYR A 301 -2.97 -22.97 8.95
C TYR A 301 -1.50 -22.62 9.23
N PHE A 302 -1.26 -21.42 9.76
CA PHE A 302 0.09 -20.91 10.04
C PHE A 302 0.80 -21.72 11.12
N ASP A 303 0.08 -22.15 12.15
CA ASP A 303 0.63 -22.97 13.23
C ASP A 303 0.98 -24.38 12.73
N VAL A 304 0.11 -24.98 11.91
CA VAL A 304 0.33 -26.30 11.31
C VAL A 304 1.58 -26.30 10.43
N ILE A 305 1.76 -25.29 9.58
CA ILE A 305 2.95 -25.17 8.74
C ILE A 305 4.20 -24.90 9.60
N SER A 306 4.10 -24.01 10.58
CA SER A 306 5.25 -23.66 11.44
C SER A 306 5.71 -24.83 12.31
N ALA A 307 4.80 -25.74 12.70
CA ALA A 307 5.14 -26.95 13.43
C ALA A 307 5.77 -28.04 12.54
N GLY A 308 5.44 -28.06 11.25
CA GLY A 308 5.89 -29.09 10.31
C GLY A 308 7.23 -28.80 9.62
N PHE A 309 7.68 -27.55 9.59
CA PHE A 309 8.84 -27.12 8.80
C PHE A 309 9.74 -26.13 9.55
N ASN A 310 11.00 -26.00 9.09
CA ASN A 310 11.91 -24.99 9.62
C ASN A 310 11.56 -23.58 9.13
N GLU A 311 12.10 -22.56 9.82
CA GLU A 311 11.82 -21.13 9.57
C GLU A 311 11.87 -20.72 8.07
N PRO A 312 12.93 -21.02 7.29
CA PRO A 312 12.98 -20.62 5.89
C PRO A 312 11.93 -21.33 5.02
N VAL A 313 11.69 -22.63 5.24
CA VAL A 313 10.72 -23.40 4.46
C VAL A 313 9.29 -22.94 4.79
N THR A 314 8.99 -22.70 6.06
CA THR A 314 7.73 -22.10 6.52
C THR A 314 7.49 -20.76 5.81
N SER A 315 8.47 -19.86 5.84
CA SER A 315 8.37 -18.56 5.17
C SER A 315 8.11 -18.69 3.66
N ILE A 316 8.77 -19.63 2.97
CA ILE A 316 8.54 -19.88 1.53
C ILE A 316 7.12 -20.39 1.28
N ILE A 317 6.64 -21.38 2.05
CA ILE A 317 5.29 -21.93 1.91
C ILE A 317 4.23 -20.84 2.10
N ILE A 318 4.40 -19.99 3.12
CA ILE A 318 3.49 -18.87 3.40
C ILE A 318 3.48 -17.86 2.25
N ILE A 319 4.64 -17.52 1.69
CA ILE A 319 4.73 -16.63 0.52
C ILE A 319 4.07 -17.25 -0.72
N LEU A 320 4.28 -18.54 -0.99
CA LEU A 320 3.62 -19.23 -2.10
C LEU A 320 2.10 -19.28 -1.90
N THR A 321 1.63 -19.44 -0.67
CA THR A 321 0.20 -19.36 -0.33
C THR A 321 -0.35 -17.96 -0.63
N ALA A 322 0.36 -16.90 -0.23
CA ALA A 322 -0.03 -15.52 -0.51
C ALA A 322 -0.08 -15.22 -2.02
N VAL A 323 0.87 -15.75 -2.79
CA VAL A 323 0.86 -15.70 -4.26
C VAL A 323 -0.38 -16.40 -4.80
N ALA A 324 -0.66 -17.64 -4.38
CA ALA A 324 -1.84 -18.39 -4.82
C ALA A 324 -3.15 -17.64 -4.50
N VAL A 325 -3.29 -17.09 -3.29
CA VAL A 325 -4.45 -16.27 -2.88
C VAL A 325 -4.59 -15.03 -3.77
N THR A 326 -3.47 -14.38 -4.14
CA THR A 326 -3.49 -13.25 -5.08
C THR A 326 -4.08 -13.64 -6.43
N PHE A 327 -3.69 -14.80 -6.97
CA PHE A 327 -4.24 -15.32 -8.22
C PHE A 327 -5.72 -15.69 -8.09
N ILE A 328 -6.11 -16.38 -7.03
CA ILE A 328 -7.52 -16.76 -6.74
C ILE A 328 -8.38 -15.49 -6.68
N CYS A 329 -7.96 -14.49 -5.91
CA CYS A 329 -8.70 -13.23 -5.76
C CYS A 329 -8.79 -12.43 -7.07
N SER A 330 -8.00 -12.75 -8.09
CA SER A 330 -8.03 -12.08 -9.40
C SER A 330 -9.07 -12.67 -10.37
N VAL A 331 -9.67 -13.82 -10.05
CA VAL A 331 -10.69 -14.50 -10.87
C VAL A 331 -11.95 -13.63 -10.98
N PRO A 332 -12.70 -13.63 -12.12
CA PRO A 332 -13.83 -12.74 -12.33
C PRO A 332 -14.96 -12.82 -11.28
N ILE A 333 -15.14 -13.97 -10.64
CA ILE A 333 -16.17 -14.16 -9.59
C ILE A 333 -15.97 -13.19 -8.41
N PHE A 334 -14.72 -12.88 -8.08
CA PHE A 334 -14.36 -11.95 -7.02
C PHE A 334 -14.45 -10.49 -7.44
N SER A 335 -14.88 -10.17 -8.67
CA SER A 335 -15.04 -8.77 -9.10
C SER A 335 -16.17 -8.04 -8.35
N PHE A 336 -17.14 -8.77 -7.82
CA PHE A 336 -18.14 -8.24 -6.90
C PHE A 336 -17.56 -8.07 -5.47
N PRO A 337 -17.95 -7.05 -4.70
CA PRO A 337 -18.76 -5.88 -5.09
C PRO A 337 -17.93 -4.72 -5.67
N THR A 338 -16.59 -4.88 -5.73
CA THR A 338 -15.67 -3.77 -6.05
C THR A 338 -15.93 -3.13 -7.42
N LYS A 339 -16.25 -3.91 -8.45
CA LYS A 339 -16.55 -3.40 -9.80
C LYS A 339 -17.79 -2.51 -9.80
N GLN A 340 -18.84 -2.90 -9.07
CA GLN A 340 -20.10 -2.17 -8.97
C GLN A 340 -19.91 -0.88 -8.18
N LEU A 341 -19.20 -0.92 -7.06
CA LEU A 341 -18.95 0.25 -6.22
C LEU A 341 -18.06 1.29 -6.93
N LEU A 342 -17.08 0.86 -7.72
CA LEU A 342 -16.29 1.75 -8.57
C LEU A 342 -17.08 2.33 -9.75
N ALA A 343 -18.07 1.59 -10.26
CA ALA A 343 -18.96 2.05 -11.33
C ALA A 343 -20.02 3.04 -10.82
N PHE A 344 -20.52 2.84 -9.60
CA PHE A 344 -21.47 3.75 -8.93
C PHE A 344 -20.90 5.16 -8.82
N GLY A 345 -19.59 5.27 -8.58
CA GLY A 345 -18.90 6.54 -8.67
C GLY A 345 -19.07 7.22 -10.02
N LYS A 346 -18.97 6.51 -11.15
CA LYS A 346 -18.91 7.11 -12.49
C LYS A 346 -20.25 7.59 -13.05
N SER A 347 -21.38 7.20 -12.47
CA SER A 347 -22.72 7.33 -13.07
C SER A 347 -23.57 8.50 -12.55
N SER A 348 -22.98 9.58 -12.03
CA SER A 348 -23.72 10.77 -11.58
C SER A 348 -23.01 12.07 -11.89
#